data_AF-A0A7W0KQW1-F1
#
_entry.id   AF-A0A7W0KQW1-F1
#
_cell.length_a   1.000
_cell.length_b   1.000
_cell.length_c   1.000
_cell.angle_alpha   90.00
_cell.angle_beta   90.00
_cell.angle_gamma   90.00
#
_symmetry.space_group_name_H-M   'P 1'
#
loop_
_entity.id
_entity.type
_entity.pdbx_description
1 polymer ?
#
loop_
_entity_poly.entity_id
_entity_poly.type
_entity_poly.pdbx_seq_one_letter_code
_entity_poly.pdbx_strand_id
1 'polypeptide(L)'
;MPQDHETHDGSAGEEDLDLNAVILVESFSAMAGAVVAVDDDGEEVEMVGVVLAIEGALGDDHVTHRFVLPAAGWEDLNTCGVKAILAYETGGALEQVMDDARDTIGEDAAAERRWAGFAARLATALDMLDPHEFLVLENDIGRFVQVAMQEDEIRAETVSNQYLGPDVAVPPGDLDLLAQLGWSPPTHFADQDDSRDQGSPNHWIDLPDGAPADRISSLLITTLRRIHQVVEPEDLTYVSSDDAGARIILPTLGLSRSKR
;
A
#
# COMPACT_ATOMS: atom_id res chain seq x y z
N MET A 1 27.78 -14.53 -62.00
CA MET A 1 27.98 -15.24 -60.72
C MET A 1 28.12 -14.18 -59.65
N PRO A 2 27.02 -13.63 -59.13
CA PRO A 2 27.04 -12.73 -57.99
C PRO A 2 26.85 -13.50 -56.69
N GLN A 3 27.21 -12.85 -55.60
CA GLN A 3 27.54 -13.38 -54.29
C GLN A 3 26.32 -13.52 -53.38
N ASP A 4 26.39 -14.51 -52.49
CA ASP A 4 25.48 -14.73 -51.39
C ASP A 4 25.51 -13.55 -50.40
N HIS A 5 24.34 -12.98 -50.14
CA HIS A 5 24.10 -12.16 -48.96
C HIS A 5 23.13 -12.93 -48.05
N GLU A 6 23.67 -13.47 -46.97
CA GLU A 6 22.92 -13.99 -45.84
C GLU A 6 22.12 -12.85 -45.19
N THR A 7 20.80 -13.03 -45.13
CA THR A 7 19.92 -12.34 -44.19
C THR A 7 19.81 -13.20 -42.94
N HIS A 8 20.41 -12.74 -41.84
CA HIS A 8 20.14 -13.25 -40.49
C HIS A 8 18.79 -12.70 -40.05
N ASP A 9 17.77 -13.55 -40.08
CA ASP A 9 16.46 -13.32 -39.45
C ASP A 9 16.55 -13.83 -38.01
N GLY A 10 16.84 -12.90 -37.09
CA GLY A 10 16.83 -13.15 -35.66
C GLY A 10 15.40 -13.09 -35.13
N SER A 11 14.60 -14.12 -35.45
CA SER A 11 13.36 -14.40 -34.75
C SER A 11 13.72 -14.92 -33.36
N ALA A 12 13.66 -14.05 -32.35
CA ALA A 12 13.52 -14.47 -30.97
C ALA A 12 12.15 -15.13 -30.87
N GLY A 13 12.13 -16.47 -30.89
CA GLY A 13 10.94 -17.23 -30.56
C GLY A 13 10.56 -16.89 -29.13
N GLU A 14 9.38 -16.30 -28.95
CA GLU A 14 8.62 -16.45 -27.72
C GLU A 14 8.37 -17.95 -27.55
N GLU A 15 9.30 -18.63 -26.87
CA GLU A 15 9.01 -19.94 -26.31
C GLU A 15 7.96 -19.72 -25.22
N ASP A 16 6.73 -20.10 -25.56
CA ASP A 16 5.63 -20.26 -24.63
C ASP A 16 6.15 -21.08 -23.43
N LEU A 17 6.47 -20.38 -22.34
CA LEU A 17 6.93 -21.02 -21.12
C LEU A 17 5.76 -21.86 -20.61
N ASP A 18 5.89 -23.19 -20.69
CA ASP A 18 4.96 -24.07 -20.01
C ASP A 18 5.08 -23.77 -18.51
N LEU A 19 4.06 -23.08 -17.97
CA LEU A 19 3.97 -22.68 -16.57
C LEU A 19 3.97 -23.89 -15.61
N ASN A 20 3.96 -25.12 -16.14
CA ASN A 20 4.10 -26.37 -15.38
C ASN A 20 5.51 -27.00 -15.45
N ALA A 21 6.48 -26.36 -16.11
CA ALA A 21 7.85 -26.83 -16.17
C ALA A 21 8.54 -26.69 -14.79
N VAL A 22 8.95 -27.81 -14.21
CA VAL A 22 9.68 -27.83 -12.92
C VAL A 22 11.16 -27.59 -13.20
N ILE A 23 11.68 -26.44 -12.77
CA ILE A 23 13.11 -26.12 -12.81
C ILE A 23 13.73 -26.53 -11.48
N LEU A 24 14.79 -27.35 -11.52
CA LEU A 24 15.61 -27.63 -10.34
C LEU A 24 16.54 -26.45 -10.09
N VAL A 25 16.21 -25.59 -9.13
CA VAL A 25 17.01 -24.40 -8.83
C VAL A 25 18.31 -24.80 -8.13
N GLU A 26 19.44 -24.49 -8.75
CA GLU A 26 20.78 -24.71 -8.19
C GLU A 26 21.33 -23.45 -7.53
N SER A 27 20.97 -22.27 -8.06
CA SER A 27 21.42 -20.99 -7.54
C SER A 27 20.34 -19.92 -7.71
N PHE A 28 20.27 -19.01 -6.73
CA PHE A 28 19.34 -17.89 -6.72
C PHE A 28 20.11 -16.61 -6.36
N SER A 29 19.93 -15.55 -7.15
CA SER A 29 20.49 -14.24 -6.84
C SER A 29 19.54 -13.11 -7.22
N ALA A 30 19.59 -12.03 -6.45
CA ALA A 30 18.82 -10.82 -6.72
C ALA A 30 19.73 -9.60 -6.56
N MET A 31 19.61 -8.65 -7.48
CA MET A 31 20.35 -7.41 -7.46
C MET A 31 19.42 -6.24 -7.75
N ALA A 32 19.37 -5.27 -6.85
CA ALA A 32 18.65 -4.01 -7.07
C ALA A 32 19.56 -2.99 -7.75
N GLY A 33 19.05 -2.28 -8.74
CA GLY A 33 19.80 -1.25 -9.46
C GLY A 33 18.94 -0.47 -10.45
N ALA A 34 19.56 0.49 -11.13
CA ALA A 34 18.97 1.07 -12.32
C ALA A 34 18.96 0.00 -13.43
N VAL A 35 17.80 -0.29 -13.97
CA VAL A 35 17.60 -1.27 -15.03
C VAL A 35 16.79 -0.62 -16.15
N VAL A 36 17.18 -0.90 -17.39
CA VAL A 36 16.39 -0.52 -18.57
C VAL A 36 15.44 -1.68 -18.84
N ALA A 37 14.15 -1.44 -18.69
CA ALA A 37 13.08 -2.36 -19.06
C ALA A 37 12.43 -1.89 -20.36
N VAL A 38 11.74 -2.79 -21.06
CA VAL A 38 10.91 -2.44 -22.21
C VAL A 38 9.47 -2.40 -21.71
N ASP A 39 8.76 -1.29 -21.92
CA ASP A 39 7.36 -1.16 -21.54
C ASP A 39 6.42 -1.86 -22.54
N ASP A 40 5.11 -1.82 -22.26
CA ASP A 40 4.08 -2.47 -23.08
C ASP A 40 4.00 -1.89 -24.51
N ASP A 41 4.54 -0.68 -24.73
CA ASP A 41 4.60 -0.02 -26.03
C ASP A 41 5.92 -0.32 -26.78
N GLY A 42 6.82 -1.09 -26.16
CA GLY A 42 8.12 -1.45 -26.74
C GLY A 42 9.19 -0.38 -26.51
N GLU A 43 8.95 0.62 -25.67
CA GLU A 43 9.91 1.69 -25.37
C GLU A 43 10.82 1.30 -24.20
N GLU A 44 12.10 1.64 -24.30
CA GLU A 44 13.07 1.45 -23.22
C GLU A 44 12.85 2.48 -22.11
N VAL A 45 12.48 2.01 -20.92
CA VAL A 45 12.25 2.81 -19.72
C VAL A 45 13.32 2.49 -18.68
N GLU A 46 14.05 3.52 -18.25
CA GLU A 46 14.99 3.40 -17.13
C GLU A 46 14.21 3.46 -15.81
N MET A 47 14.34 2.42 -15.00
CA MET A 47 13.64 2.28 -13.73
C MET A 47 14.55 1.72 -12.65
N VAL A 48 14.20 1.95 -11.38
CA VAL A 48 14.80 1.20 -10.27
C VAL A 48 14.12 -0.16 -10.21
N GLY A 49 14.86 -1.20 -10.62
CA GLY A 49 14.37 -2.55 -10.72
C GLY A 49 15.22 -3.53 -9.92
N VAL A 50 14.64 -4.69 -9.64
CA VAL A 50 15.36 -5.86 -9.14
C VAL A 50 15.52 -6.84 -10.27
N VAL A 51 16.76 -7.21 -10.57
CA VAL A 51 17.06 -8.32 -11.48
C VAL A 51 17.14 -9.58 -10.65
N LEU A 52 16.20 -10.49 -10.91
CA LEU A 52 16.19 -11.83 -10.36
C LEU A 52 16.87 -12.77 -11.35
N ALA A 53 17.89 -13.50 -10.91
CA ALA A 53 18.50 -14.56 -11.70
C ALA A 53 18.31 -15.90 -11.00
N ILE A 54 17.69 -16.84 -11.70
CA ILE A 54 17.48 -18.22 -11.27
C ILE A 54 18.31 -19.10 -12.20
N GLU A 55 19.27 -19.84 -11.63
CA GLU A 55 20.07 -20.82 -12.34
C GLU A 55 19.63 -22.21 -11.90
N GLY A 56 19.43 -23.10 -12.86
CA GLY A 56 18.94 -24.43 -12.56
C GLY A 56 18.97 -25.37 -13.75
N ALA A 57 18.59 -26.62 -13.52
CA ALA A 57 18.43 -27.61 -14.57
C ALA A 57 16.96 -27.73 -14.99
N LEU A 58 16.70 -27.71 -16.30
CA LEU A 58 15.44 -28.08 -16.92
C LEU A 58 15.67 -29.36 -17.75
N GLY A 59 15.42 -30.53 -17.14
CA GLY A 59 15.83 -31.80 -17.72
C GLY A 59 17.36 -31.98 -17.64
N ASP A 60 18.01 -32.21 -18.79
CA ASP A 60 19.47 -32.35 -18.87
C ASP A 60 20.19 -31.01 -19.16
N ASP A 61 19.44 -29.94 -19.42
CA ASP A 61 19.99 -28.63 -19.80
C ASP A 61 20.05 -27.69 -18.60
N HIS A 62 21.19 -27.00 -18.46
CA HIS A 62 21.36 -25.94 -17.47
C HIS A 62 20.88 -24.61 -18.06
N VAL A 63 19.93 -23.97 -17.39
CA VAL A 63 19.25 -22.75 -17.82
C VAL A 63 19.40 -21.64 -16.79
N THR A 64 19.58 -20.42 -17.28
CA THR A 64 19.56 -19.20 -16.45
C THR A 64 18.39 -18.34 -16.89
N HIS A 65 17.38 -18.21 -16.03
CA HIS A 65 16.25 -17.31 -16.25
C HIS A 65 16.49 -16.00 -15.51
N ARG A 66 16.33 -14.89 -16.23
CA ARG A 66 16.44 -13.54 -15.65
C ARG A 66 15.10 -12.82 -15.74
N PHE A 67 14.63 -12.30 -14.62
CA PHE A 67 13.43 -11.48 -14.54
C PHE A 67 13.82 -10.08 -14.08
N VAL A 68 13.32 -9.05 -14.78
CA VAL A 68 13.46 -7.66 -14.36
C VAL A 68 12.13 -7.23 -13.76
N LEU A 69 12.16 -6.82 -12.50
CA LEU A 69 10.95 -6.54 -11.72
C LEU A 69 10.99 -5.12 -11.17
N PRO A 70 9.85 -4.41 -11.09
CA PRO A 70 9.78 -3.15 -10.38
C PRO A 70 10.12 -3.31 -8.89
N ALA A 71 10.95 -2.40 -8.36
CA ALA A 71 11.33 -2.42 -6.95
C ALA A 71 10.12 -2.33 -5.99
N ALA A 72 9.03 -1.70 -6.43
CA ALA A 72 7.80 -1.57 -5.65
C ALA A 72 7.09 -2.92 -5.36
N GLY A 73 7.38 -4.00 -6.12
CA GLY A 73 6.84 -5.34 -5.89
C GLY A 73 7.83 -6.34 -5.28
N TRP A 74 9.01 -5.87 -4.86
CA TRP A 74 10.10 -6.73 -4.40
C TRP A 74 9.81 -7.44 -3.08
N GLU A 75 9.18 -6.80 -2.11
CA GLU A 75 8.92 -7.42 -0.80
C GLU A 75 8.01 -8.65 -0.92
N ASP A 76 6.98 -8.57 -1.76
CA ASP A 76 6.01 -9.66 -1.97
C ASP A 76 6.66 -10.84 -2.70
N LEU A 77 7.44 -10.56 -3.75
CA LEU A 77 8.17 -11.57 -4.54
C LEU A 77 9.32 -12.21 -3.75
N ASN A 78 10.08 -11.42 -2.98
CA ASN A 78 11.13 -11.93 -2.10
C ASN A 78 10.54 -12.85 -1.02
N THR A 79 9.39 -12.48 -0.44
CA THR A 79 8.67 -13.31 0.52
C THR A 79 8.25 -14.65 -0.11
N CYS A 80 7.76 -14.64 -1.35
CA CYS A 80 7.40 -15.87 -2.06
C CYS A 80 8.62 -16.73 -2.42
N GLY A 81 9.70 -16.12 -2.93
CA GLY A 81 10.93 -16.81 -3.28
C GLY A 81 11.62 -17.45 -2.09
N VAL A 82 11.73 -16.74 -0.96
CA VAL A 82 12.30 -17.27 0.29
C VAL A 82 11.47 -18.42 0.84
N LYS A 83 10.14 -18.32 0.81
CA LYS A 83 9.24 -19.41 1.23
C LYS A 83 9.41 -20.66 0.35
N ALA A 84 9.56 -20.49 -0.97
CA ALA A 84 9.77 -21.60 -1.90
C ALA A 84 11.13 -22.31 -1.69
N ILE A 85 12.20 -21.55 -1.44
CA ILE A 85 13.54 -22.10 -1.14
C ILE A 85 13.53 -22.87 0.19
N LEU A 86 12.92 -22.30 1.23
CA LEU A 86 12.79 -22.96 2.55
C LEU A 86 11.98 -24.27 2.49
N ALA A 87 10.96 -24.35 1.64
CA ALA A 87 10.15 -25.55 1.45
C ALA A 87 10.93 -26.70 0.79
N TYR A 88 11.78 -26.36 -0.18
CA TYR A 88 12.65 -27.32 -0.86
C TYR A 88 13.72 -27.87 0.08
N GLU A 89 14.34 -27.02 0.92
CA GLU A 89 15.38 -27.43 1.88
C GLU A 89 14.85 -28.29 3.04
N THR A 90 13.58 -28.14 3.41
CA THR A 90 12.97 -28.87 4.55
C THR A 90 12.25 -30.16 4.15
N GLY A 91 12.21 -30.50 2.86
CA GLY A 91 11.50 -31.69 2.37
C GLY A 91 9.98 -31.62 2.57
N GLY A 92 9.44 -30.41 2.71
CA GLY A 92 8.00 -30.18 2.74
C GLY A 92 7.38 -30.48 1.37
N ALA A 93 6.09 -30.83 1.34
CA ALA A 93 5.37 -30.95 0.09
C ALA A 93 5.30 -29.56 -0.57
N LEU A 94 6.19 -29.30 -1.53
CA LEU A 94 6.30 -28.04 -2.27
C LEU A 94 4.93 -27.56 -2.78
N GLU A 95 4.09 -28.50 -3.22
CA GLU A 95 2.71 -28.26 -3.65
C GLU A 95 1.86 -27.59 -2.57
N GLN A 96 1.93 -28.04 -1.32
CA GLN A 96 1.20 -27.44 -0.21
C GLN A 96 1.71 -26.03 0.13
N VAL A 97 3.02 -25.79 0.05
CA VAL A 97 3.58 -24.46 0.29
C VAL A 97 3.24 -23.49 -0.84
N MET A 98 3.21 -23.96 -2.08
CA MET A 98 2.81 -23.16 -3.23
C MET A 98 1.32 -22.82 -3.18
N ASP A 99 0.46 -23.75 -2.76
CA ASP A 99 -0.96 -23.50 -2.54
C ASP A 99 -1.18 -22.47 -1.42
N ASP A 100 -0.53 -22.64 -0.25
CA ASP A 100 -0.62 -21.67 0.86
C ASP A 100 -0.11 -20.28 0.44
N ALA A 101 0.97 -20.21 -0.34
CA ALA A 101 1.51 -18.97 -0.86
C ALA A 101 0.55 -18.33 -1.88
N ARG A 102 -0.05 -19.11 -2.78
CA ARG A 102 -1.02 -18.64 -3.76
C ARG A 102 -2.27 -18.11 -3.08
N ASP A 103 -2.75 -18.79 -2.04
CA ASP A 103 -3.89 -18.34 -1.25
C ASP A 103 -3.55 -17.03 -0.52
N THR A 104 -2.37 -16.94 0.11
CA THR A 104 -1.91 -15.70 0.76
C THR A 104 -1.82 -14.54 -0.25
N ILE A 105 -1.18 -14.75 -1.41
CA ILE A 105 -1.08 -13.73 -2.47
C ILE A 105 -2.49 -13.34 -2.96
N GLY A 106 -3.39 -14.31 -3.09
CA GLY A 106 -4.77 -14.08 -3.50
C GLY A 106 -5.54 -13.23 -2.49
N GLU A 107 -5.35 -13.49 -1.20
CA GLU A 107 -5.92 -12.72 -0.09
C GLU A 107 -5.35 -11.30 -0.03
N ASP A 108 -4.02 -11.14 -0.12
CA ASP A 108 -3.35 -9.84 -0.14
C ASP A 108 -3.81 -8.99 -1.33
N ALA A 109 -3.89 -9.59 -2.52
CA ALA A 109 -4.40 -8.92 -3.72
C ALA A 109 -5.89 -8.55 -3.58
N ALA A 110 -6.69 -9.35 -2.87
CA ALA A 110 -8.08 -9.02 -2.59
C ALA A 110 -8.20 -7.86 -1.59
N ALA A 111 -7.41 -7.87 -0.53
CA ALA A 111 -7.34 -6.77 0.44
C ALA A 111 -6.90 -5.47 -0.24
N GLU A 112 -5.89 -5.52 -1.11
CA GLU A 112 -5.43 -4.34 -1.85
C GLU A 112 -6.53 -3.77 -2.77
N ARG A 113 -7.30 -4.63 -3.45
CA ARG A 113 -8.46 -4.19 -4.23
C ARG A 113 -9.55 -3.54 -3.37
N ARG A 114 -9.82 -4.06 -2.17
CA ARG A 114 -10.80 -3.45 -1.24
C ARG A 114 -10.33 -2.08 -0.79
N TRP A 115 -9.07 -1.95 -0.38
CA TRP A 115 -8.47 -0.69 0.04
C TRP A 115 -8.40 0.34 -1.11
N ALA A 116 -8.00 -0.06 -2.32
CA ALA A 116 -8.02 0.81 -3.49
C ALA A 116 -9.44 1.29 -3.83
N GLY A 117 -10.42 0.37 -3.79
CA GLY A 117 -11.83 0.72 -3.97
C GLY A 117 -12.34 1.69 -2.89
N PHE A 118 -11.92 1.50 -1.64
CA PHE A 118 -12.24 2.42 -0.55
C PHE A 118 -11.56 3.79 -0.72
N ALA A 119 -10.31 3.83 -1.18
CA ALA A 119 -9.58 5.07 -1.44
C ALA A 119 -10.30 5.97 -2.44
N ALA A 120 -10.81 5.40 -3.54
CA ALA A 120 -11.57 6.14 -4.54
C ALA A 120 -12.89 6.69 -3.96
N ARG A 121 -13.59 5.90 -3.14
CA ARG A 121 -14.83 6.31 -2.46
C ARG A 121 -14.58 7.40 -1.42
N LEU A 122 -13.49 7.29 -0.67
CA LEU A 122 -13.08 8.29 0.32
C LEU A 122 -12.69 9.61 -0.35
N ALA A 123 -11.91 9.57 -1.44
CA ALA A 123 -11.60 10.78 -2.21
C ALA A 123 -12.87 11.48 -2.71
N THR A 124 -13.82 10.71 -3.25
CA THR A 124 -15.13 11.25 -3.68
C THR A 124 -15.90 11.87 -2.51
N ALA A 125 -15.84 11.27 -1.31
CA ALA A 125 -16.52 11.81 -0.13
C ALA A 125 -15.84 13.09 0.39
N LEU A 126 -14.51 13.19 0.29
CA LEU A 126 -13.74 14.37 0.66
C LEU A 126 -14.05 15.56 -0.28
N ASP A 127 -14.17 15.31 -1.59
CA ASP A 127 -14.56 16.33 -2.58
C ASP A 127 -15.98 16.88 -2.36
N MET A 128 -16.81 16.18 -1.57
CA MET A 128 -18.18 16.61 -1.26
C MET A 128 -18.27 17.48 0.00
N LEU A 129 -17.20 17.57 0.79
CA LEU A 129 -17.22 18.36 2.03
C LEU A 129 -17.06 19.85 1.69
N ASP A 130 -17.98 20.66 2.20
CA ASP A 130 -17.91 22.12 2.15
C ASP A 130 -17.01 22.67 3.28
N PRO A 131 -16.55 23.94 3.20
CA PRO A 131 -15.90 24.59 4.33
C PRO A 131 -16.75 24.53 5.61
N HIS A 132 -16.11 24.36 6.75
CA HIS A 132 -16.71 24.12 8.08
C HIS A 132 -17.38 22.75 8.26
N GLU A 133 -17.11 21.81 7.35
CA GLU A 133 -17.53 20.42 7.48
C GLU A 133 -16.36 19.49 7.80
N PHE A 134 -16.66 18.40 8.49
CA PHE A 134 -15.65 17.41 8.85
C PHE A 134 -16.12 15.97 8.63
N LEU A 135 -15.13 15.09 8.51
CA LEU A 135 -15.28 13.65 8.42
C LEU A 135 -14.29 12.97 9.38
N VAL A 136 -14.80 12.08 10.22
CA VAL A 136 -14.01 11.19 11.06
C VAL A 136 -14.23 9.75 10.58
N LEU A 137 -13.14 9.00 10.41
CA LEU A 137 -13.15 7.55 10.25
C LEU A 137 -12.54 6.94 11.51
N GLU A 138 -13.27 6.07 12.20
CA GLU A 138 -12.86 5.47 13.47
C GLU A 138 -13.06 3.95 13.46
N ASN A 139 -12.15 3.20 14.09
CA ASN A 139 -12.35 1.80 14.42
C ASN A 139 -12.91 1.62 15.85
N ASP A 140 -13.18 0.38 16.23
CA ASP A 140 -13.81 0.02 17.51
C ASP A 140 -12.92 0.25 18.74
N ILE A 141 -11.60 0.29 18.58
CA ILE A 141 -10.63 0.57 19.64
C ILE A 141 -10.28 2.06 19.78
N GLY A 142 -10.97 2.94 19.04
CA GLY A 142 -10.81 4.40 19.16
C GLY A 142 -9.63 4.98 18.39
N ARG A 143 -9.03 4.22 17.46
CA ARG A 143 -8.09 4.77 16.48
C ARG A 143 -8.87 5.44 15.37
N PHE A 144 -8.50 6.67 15.05
CA PHE A 144 -9.23 7.46 14.07
C PHE A 144 -8.32 8.29 13.20
N VAL A 145 -8.83 8.66 12.03
CA VAL A 145 -8.36 9.81 11.26
C VAL A 145 -9.53 10.75 11.02
N GLN A 146 -9.25 12.05 11.03
CA GLN A 146 -10.22 13.11 10.81
C GLN A 146 -9.72 14.07 9.75
N VAL A 147 -10.64 14.61 8.96
CA VAL A 147 -10.42 15.79 8.11
C VAL A 147 -11.47 16.83 8.47
N ALA A 148 -11.04 18.07 8.67
CA ALA A 148 -11.88 19.24 8.81
C ALA A 148 -11.53 20.24 7.70
N MET A 149 -12.53 20.59 6.88
CA MET A 149 -12.42 21.66 5.90
C MET A 149 -12.54 23.00 6.63
N GLN A 150 -11.49 23.80 6.64
CA GLN A 150 -11.52 25.15 7.19
C GLN A 150 -11.73 26.17 6.06
N GLU A 151 -11.77 27.46 6.37
CA GLU A 151 -11.98 28.50 5.34
C GLU A 151 -10.82 28.59 4.33
N ASP A 152 -9.57 28.44 4.81
CA ASP A 152 -8.36 28.68 4.00
C ASP A 152 -7.40 27.46 3.98
N GLU A 153 -7.72 26.38 4.69
CA GLU A 153 -6.89 25.18 4.79
C GLU A 153 -7.72 23.93 5.09
N ILE A 154 -7.07 22.77 4.94
CA ILE A 154 -7.63 21.48 5.35
C ILE A 154 -6.79 20.95 6.48
N ARG A 155 -7.40 20.77 7.66
CA ARG A 155 -6.73 20.14 8.79
C ARG A 155 -7.08 18.67 8.86
N ALA A 156 -6.06 17.82 8.80
CA ALA A 156 -6.20 16.41 9.12
C ALA A 156 -5.63 16.12 10.50
N GLU A 157 -6.29 15.21 11.23
CA GLU A 157 -5.88 14.78 12.56
C GLU A 157 -5.93 13.26 12.70
N THR A 158 -5.12 12.72 13.60
CA THR A 158 -5.20 11.31 14.00
C THR A 158 -4.83 11.13 15.46
N VAL A 159 -5.45 10.13 16.09
CA VAL A 159 -5.38 9.90 17.55
C VAL A 159 -3.95 9.93 18.07
N SER A 160 -3.74 10.55 19.22
CA SER A 160 -2.50 10.43 19.97
C SER A 160 -2.62 9.50 21.17
N ASN A 161 -1.48 8.99 21.64
CA ASN A 161 -1.44 8.01 22.73
C ASN A 161 -2.04 8.50 24.06
N GLN A 162 -2.24 9.81 24.26
CA GLN A 162 -2.89 10.29 25.49
C GLN A 162 -4.38 9.92 25.56
N TYR A 163 -5.00 9.56 24.43
CA TYR A 163 -6.39 9.10 24.36
C TYR A 163 -6.53 7.56 24.32
N LEU A 164 -5.42 6.83 24.24
CA LEU A 164 -5.40 5.39 24.09
C LEU A 164 -4.97 4.69 25.38
N GLY A 165 -5.59 3.55 25.68
CA GLY A 165 -5.13 2.68 26.76
C GLY A 165 -3.74 2.08 26.45
N PRO A 166 -2.98 1.67 27.48
CA PRO A 166 -1.61 1.17 27.29
C PRO A 166 -1.53 -0.05 26.36
N ASP A 167 -2.57 -0.89 26.34
CA ASP A 167 -2.61 -2.10 25.51
C ASP A 167 -2.88 -1.81 24.02
N VAL A 168 -3.40 -0.62 23.70
CA VAL A 168 -3.77 -0.22 22.33
C VAL A 168 -3.03 1.02 21.84
N ALA A 169 -2.06 1.51 22.63
CA ALA A 169 -1.22 2.64 22.29
C ALA A 169 -0.45 2.38 20.98
N VAL A 170 -0.25 3.42 20.20
CA VAL A 170 0.59 3.41 19.00
C VAL A 170 2.05 3.21 19.44
N PRO A 171 2.73 2.15 18.98
CA PRO A 171 4.10 1.88 19.40
C PRO A 171 5.07 2.92 18.83
N PRO A 172 6.27 3.10 19.44
CA PRO A 172 7.23 4.11 19.01
C PRO A 172 7.60 4.05 17.52
N GLY A 173 7.75 2.86 16.94
CA GLY A 173 8.07 2.72 15.52
C GLY A 173 6.98 3.25 14.58
N ASP A 174 5.71 3.12 14.97
CA ASP A 174 4.59 3.64 14.19
C ASP A 174 4.44 5.17 14.38
N LEU A 175 4.86 5.72 15.53
CA LEU A 175 4.97 7.17 15.74
C LEU A 175 6.06 7.79 14.86
N ASP A 176 7.19 7.10 14.68
CA ASP A 176 8.23 7.52 13.74
C ASP A 176 7.73 7.50 12.29
N LEU A 177 6.86 6.55 11.94
CA LEU A 177 6.22 6.49 10.63
C LEU A 177 5.22 7.62 10.42
N LEU A 178 4.44 8.00 11.44
CA LEU A 178 3.59 9.20 11.39
C LEU A 178 4.41 10.44 11.03
N ALA A 179 5.54 10.65 11.71
CA ALA A 179 6.41 11.79 11.44
C ALA A 179 6.98 11.76 10.00
N GLN A 180 7.34 10.59 9.48
CA GLN A 180 7.82 10.43 8.10
C GLN A 180 6.75 10.74 7.06
N LEU A 181 5.47 10.50 7.38
CA LEU A 181 4.33 10.87 6.53
C LEU A 181 3.97 12.37 6.64
N GLY A 182 4.66 13.13 7.49
CA GLY A 182 4.48 14.58 7.63
C GLY A 182 3.52 14.99 8.76
N TRP A 183 3.05 14.03 9.57
CA TRP A 183 2.24 14.35 10.75
C TRP A 183 3.08 15.07 11.81
N SER A 184 2.58 16.20 12.29
CA SER A 184 3.11 16.89 13.46
C SER A 184 2.69 16.17 14.75
N PRO A 185 3.55 16.12 15.78
CA PRO A 185 3.17 15.57 17.07
C PRO A 185 2.14 16.48 17.79
N PRO A 186 1.42 15.94 18.79
CA PRO A 186 0.58 16.74 19.67
C PRO A 186 1.36 17.90 20.30
N THR A 187 0.76 19.08 20.33
CA THR A 187 1.37 20.30 20.88
C THR A 187 0.90 20.59 22.30
N HIS A 188 -0.19 19.97 22.74
CA HIS A 188 -0.78 20.18 24.06
C HIS A 188 -1.45 18.91 24.60
N PHE A 189 -1.79 18.94 25.90
CA PHE A 189 -2.43 17.83 26.58
C PHE A 189 -3.95 17.84 26.38
N ALA A 190 -4.58 16.67 26.53
CA ALA A 190 -6.02 16.48 26.37
C ALA A 190 -6.88 17.26 27.38
N ASP A 191 -6.31 17.65 28.52
CA ASP A 191 -6.97 18.42 29.59
C ASP A 191 -6.76 19.94 29.46
N GLN A 192 -6.07 20.38 28.41
CA GLN A 192 -5.90 21.78 28.07
C GLN A 192 -7.04 22.23 27.15
N ASP A 193 -7.63 23.39 27.48
CA ASP A 193 -8.77 23.98 26.79
C ASP A 193 -8.22 24.92 25.69
N ASP A 194 -8.21 24.45 24.44
CA ASP A 194 -7.47 25.11 23.38
C ASP A 194 -8.35 25.86 22.37
N SER A 195 -7.92 27.08 22.03
CA SER A 195 -8.26 27.69 20.74
C SER A 195 -7.63 26.83 19.65
N ARG A 196 -8.43 26.36 18.68
CA ARG A 196 -8.02 25.57 17.50
C ARG A 196 -6.76 26.13 16.77
N ASP A 197 -6.46 27.41 16.96
CA ASP A 197 -5.41 28.16 16.26
C ASP A 197 -3.96 27.89 16.72
N GLN A 198 -3.71 27.03 17.74
CA GLN A 198 -2.38 26.84 18.35
C GLN A 198 -1.87 25.38 18.37
N GLY A 199 -2.46 24.51 17.54
CA GLY A 199 -2.05 23.12 17.35
C GLY A 199 -3.14 22.14 17.76
N SER A 200 -2.77 20.98 18.29
CA SER A 200 -3.71 19.89 18.52
C SER A 200 -3.25 18.96 19.65
N PRO A 201 -4.18 18.33 20.40
CA PRO A 201 -3.83 17.23 21.29
C PRO A 201 -3.67 15.92 20.51
N ASN A 202 -3.99 15.92 19.22
CA ASN A 202 -3.79 14.81 18.29
C ASN A 202 -2.53 15.02 17.46
N HIS A 203 -2.12 13.99 16.72
CA HIS A 203 -1.18 14.19 15.62
C HIS A 203 -1.93 14.90 14.50
N TRP A 204 -1.32 15.90 13.87
CA TRP A 204 -2.03 16.76 12.93
C TRP A 204 -1.18 17.19 11.74
N ILE A 205 -1.83 17.58 10.66
CA ILE A 205 -1.20 18.15 9.47
C ILE A 205 -2.16 19.17 8.84
N ASP A 206 -1.60 20.31 8.45
CA ASP A 206 -2.31 21.29 7.62
C ASP A 206 -1.93 21.08 6.17
N LEU A 207 -2.97 20.97 5.35
CA LEU A 207 -2.87 20.88 3.91
C LEU A 207 -3.44 22.17 3.31
N PRO A 208 -2.85 22.66 2.22
CA PRO A 208 -3.36 23.87 1.57
C PRO A 208 -4.80 23.65 1.09
N ASP A 209 -5.58 24.73 1.04
CA ASP A 209 -6.87 24.71 0.34
C ASP A 209 -6.70 24.20 -1.10
N GLY A 210 -7.68 23.41 -1.56
CA GLY A 210 -7.66 22.74 -2.86
C GLY A 210 -6.64 21.58 -2.96
N ALA A 211 -6.08 21.08 -1.84
CA ALA A 211 -5.28 19.87 -1.87
C ALA A 211 -6.08 18.71 -2.51
N PRO A 212 -5.51 17.96 -3.47
CA PRO A 212 -6.23 16.90 -4.17
C PRO A 212 -6.76 15.81 -3.23
N ALA A 213 -8.07 15.50 -3.33
CA ALA A 213 -8.73 14.55 -2.43
C ALA A 213 -8.15 13.13 -2.51
N ASP A 214 -7.57 12.73 -3.64
CA ASP A 214 -6.85 11.46 -3.80
C ASP A 214 -5.57 11.40 -2.95
N ARG A 215 -4.85 12.52 -2.82
CA ARG A 215 -3.67 12.63 -1.95
C ARG A 215 -4.07 12.59 -0.48
N ILE A 216 -5.13 13.31 -0.12
CA ILE A 216 -5.67 13.28 1.25
C ILE A 216 -6.09 11.85 1.59
N SER A 217 -6.91 11.23 0.74
CA SER A 217 -7.37 9.84 0.88
C SER A 217 -6.19 8.86 1.05
N SER A 218 -5.14 9.00 0.24
CA SER A 218 -3.93 8.17 0.33
C SER A 218 -3.20 8.33 1.66
N LEU A 219 -3.06 9.56 2.17
CA LEU A 219 -2.48 9.84 3.49
C LEU A 219 -3.30 9.17 4.61
N LEU A 220 -4.63 9.34 4.58
CA LEU A 220 -5.52 8.78 5.59
C LEU A 220 -5.49 7.25 5.58
N ILE A 221 -5.56 6.63 4.40
CA ILE A 221 -5.53 5.17 4.26
C ILE A 221 -4.18 4.60 4.67
N THR A 222 -3.08 5.24 4.28
CA THR A 222 -1.74 4.81 4.72
C THR A 222 -1.66 4.86 6.24
N THR A 223 -2.18 5.93 6.85
CA THR A 223 -2.23 6.08 8.32
C THR A 223 -3.09 4.99 8.97
N LEU A 224 -4.28 4.71 8.42
CA LEU A 224 -5.18 3.67 8.94
C LEU A 224 -4.58 2.27 8.84
N ARG A 225 -4.01 1.91 7.69
CA ARG A 225 -3.46 0.57 7.43
C ARG A 225 -2.13 0.35 8.15
N ARG A 226 -1.17 1.26 7.99
CA ARG A 226 0.23 1.03 8.40
C ARG A 226 0.50 1.40 9.85
N ILE A 227 -0.20 2.40 10.39
CA ILE A 227 0.01 2.89 11.77
C ILE A 227 -1.11 2.38 12.67
N HIS A 228 -2.37 2.55 12.23
CA HIS A 228 -3.50 2.11 13.05
C HIS A 228 -3.82 0.64 12.93
N GLN A 229 -3.19 -0.07 11.99
CA GLN A 229 -3.31 -1.51 11.78
C GLN A 229 -4.76 -1.95 11.56
N VAL A 230 -5.54 -1.10 10.88
CA VAL A 230 -6.88 -1.44 10.41
C VAL A 230 -6.73 -2.43 9.27
N VAL A 231 -7.34 -3.61 9.42
CA VAL A 231 -7.15 -4.75 8.52
C VAL A 231 -7.98 -4.55 7.26
N GLU A 232 -9.28 -4.31 7.42
CA GLU A 232 -10.22 -4.12 6.31
C GLU A 232 -10.95 -2.76 6.44
N PRO A 233 -11.32 -2.11 5.32
CA PRO A 233 -12.10 -0.87 5.36
C PRO A 233 -13.40 -1.00 6.16
N GLU A 234 -14.04 -2.17 6.13
CA GLU A 234 -15.29 -2.47 6.82
C GLU A 234 -15.17 -2.46 8.36
N ASP A 235 -13.95 -2.51 8.90
CA ASP A 235 -13.68 -2.35 10.33
C ASP A 235 -13.86 -0.89 10.79
N LEU A 236 -14.09 0.03 9.84
CA LEU A 236 -14.29 1.45 10.11
C LEU A 236 -15.78 1.81 10.17
N THR A 237 -16.04 2.79 11.03
CA THR A 237 -17.27 3.57 10.99
C THR A 237 -16.95 5.03 10.73
N TYR A 238 -17.95 5.81 10.32
CA TYR A 238 -17.76 7.24 10.06
C TYR A 238 -18.71 8.14 10.86
N VAL A 239 -18.24 9.35 11.13
CA VAL A 239 -19.03 10.49 11.59
C VAL A 239 -18.75 11.66 10.65
N SER A 240 -19.79 12.39 10.26
CA SER A 240 -19.64 13.62 9.48
C SER A 240 -20.73 14.63 9.80
N SER A 241 -20.34 15.88 10.01
CA SER A 241 -21.23 17.01 10.30
C SER A 241 -20.55 18.34 10.00
N ASP A 242 -21.36 19.39 9.94
CA ASP A 242 -20.88 20.78 9.97
C ASP A 242 -20.51 21.22 11.41
N ASP A 243 -19.93 22.41 11.55
CA ASP A 243 -19.61 23.03 12.84
C ASP A 243 -20.85 23.31 13.72
N ALA A 244 -22.06 23.35 13.14
CA ALA A 244 -23.31 23.46 13.88
C ALA A 244 -23.85 22.09 14.37
N GLY A 245 -23.18 21.00 14.02
CA GLY A 245 -23.56 19.62 14.35
C GLY A 245 -24.65 19.05 13.44
N ALA A 246 -25.00 19.71 12.33
CA ALA A 246 -25.89 19.16 11.32
C ALA A 246 -25.21 17.99 10.62
N ARG A 247 -25.93 16.87 10.52
CA ARG A 247 -25.36 15.63 10.01
C ARG A 247 -25.24 15.66 8.49
N ILE A 248 -24.06 15.32 8.00
CA ILE A 248 -23.78 15.12 6.57
C ILE A 248 -23.79 13.62 6.28
N ILE A 249 -24.46 13.20 5.22
CA ILE A 249 -24.59 11.79 4.85
C ILE A 249 -23.69 11.53 3.65
N LEU A 250 -22.75 10.59 3.81
CA LEU A 250 -21.76 10.23 2.80
C LEU A 250 -21.97 8.76 2.39
N PRO A 251 -23.05 8.45 1.63
CA PRO A 251 -23.38 7.07 1.29
C PRO A 251 -22.32 6.43 0.38
N THR A 252 -21.54 7.27 -0.31
CA THR A 252 -20.45 6.87 -1.19
C THR A 252 -19.33 6.14 -0.44
N LEU A 253 -19.15 6.34 0.86
CA LEU A 253 -18.11 5.64 1.64
C LEU A 253 -18.33 4.12 1.71
N GLY A 254 -19.59 3.68 1.71
CA GLY A 254 -19.94 2.27 1.92
C GLY A 254 -19.71 1.78 3.35
N LEU A 255 -19.53 2.69 4.31
CA LEU A 255 -19.33 2.38 5.73
C LEU A 255 -20.60 2.57 6.55
N SER A 256 -20.64 1.91 7.70
CA SER A 256 -21.66 2.19 8.71
C SER A 256 -21.36 3.51 9.42
N ARG A 257 -22.39 4.31 9.68
CA ARG A 257 -22.24 5.53 10.48
C ARG A 257 -22.14 5.16 11.96
N SER A 258 -21.21 5.79 12.68
CA SER A 258 -21.12 5.67 14.14
C SER A 258 -22.37 6.27 14.80
N LYS A 259 -22.77 5.71 15.94
CA LYS A 259 -23.98 6.11 16.70
C LYS A 259 -23.73 7.23 17.71
N ARG A 260 -22.51 7.77 17.76
CA ARG A 260 -22.14 8.87 18.65
C ARG A 260 -22.96 10.13 18.36
#